data_AF-A0A8S3I1N6-F1
#
_entry.id   AF-A0A8S3I1N6-F1
#
_cell.length_a   1.000
_cell.length_b   1.000
_cell.length_c   1.000
_cell.angle_alpha   90.00
_cell.angle_beta   90.00
_cell.angle_gamma   90.00
#
_symmetry.space_group_name_H-M   'P 1'
#
loop_
_entity.id
_entity.type
_entity.pdbx_description
1 polymer ?
#
loop_
_entity_poly.entity_id
_entity_poly.type
_entity_poly.pdbx_seq_one_letter_code
_entity_poly.pdbx_strand_id
1 'polypeptide(L)'
;FSFRIINAFIWDSGRLEYEAAQDCDLVTAGELFGRSSYGIGLRKKDAWIDSLSHAILSFHEKGFMELLDNKWIYANNEIQCADRSSSPATLGFDNMIGVFLLVVGGAVLGFFTLVIEIILKRQKGRVEREKALTRTAIIYWRQRAERGRQLSSVKSESEKHEQQQQQQQNLQPNHNDGFSFD
;
A
#
# COMPACT_ATOMS: atom_id res chain seq x y z
N PHE A 1 36.07 30.48 -28.40
CA PHE A 1 36.68 29.14 -28.30
C PHE A 1 35.75 28.27 -27.47
N SER A 2 34.90 27.47 -28.13
CA SER A 2 33.98 26.57 -27.42
C SER A 2 34.69 25.23 -27.21
N PHE A 3 35.21 24.99 -26.01
CA PHE A 3 35.75 23.67 -25.66
C PHE A 3 34.57 22.73 -25.45
N ARG A 4 34.30 21.85 -26.40
CA ARG A 4 33.29 20.80 -26.23
C ARG A 4 33.85 19.76 -25.28
N ILE A 5 33.17 19.54 -24.16
CA ILE A 5 33.47 18.48 -23.21
C ILE A 5 32.89 17.18 -23.77
N ILE A 6 33.69 16.12 -23.78
CA ILE A 6 33.25 14.77 -24.13
C ILE A 6 32.66 14.10 -22.90
N ASN A 7 31.47 13.50 -23.04
CA ASN A 7 30.78 12.82 -21.93
C ASN A 7 31.07 11.31 -21.90
N ALA A 8 31.53 10.74 -23.01
CA ALA A 8 31.85 9.32 -23.12
C ALA A 8 33.00 9.12 -24.12
N PHE A 9 33.86 8.14 -23.84
CA PHE A 9 34.99 7.76 -24.67
C PHE A 9 35.01 6.24 -24.83
N ILE A 10 35.19 5.76 -26.07
CA ILE A 10 35.23 4.34 -26.40
C ILE A 10 36.65 4.00 -26.80
N TRP A 11 37.25 3.04 -26.09
CA TRP A 11 38.61 2.59 -26.34
C TRP A 11 38.81 1.17 -25.82
N ASP A 12 40.03 0.64 -25.92
CA ASP A 12 40.35 -0.69 -25.41
C ASP A 12 40.30 -0.78 -23.87
N SER A 13 39.72 -1.87 -23.38
CA SER A 13 39.51 -2.18 -21.97
C SER A 13 40.73 -1.98 -21.08
N GLY A 14 41.88 -2.58 -21.42
CA GLY A 14 43.07 -2.51 -20.57
C GLY A 14 43.62 -1.10 -20.41
N ARG A 15 43.37 -0.22 -21.39
CA ARG A 15 43.68 1.20 -21.25
C ARG A 15 42.65 1.87 -20.33
N LEU A 16 41.35 1.79 -20.64
CA LEU A 16 40.34 2.42 -19.76
C LEU A 16 40.45 1.98 -18.29
N GLU A 17 40.75 0.71 -18.01
CA GLU A 17 40.95 0.20 -16.64
C GLU A 17 42.14 0.86 -15.94
N TYR A 18 43.25 1.10 -16.66
CA TYR A 18 44.40 1.82 -16.15
C TYR A 18 44.11 3.29 -15.85
N GLU A 19 43.35 3.98 -16.71
CA GLU A 19 42.91 5.36 -16.46
C GLU A 19 41.89 5.45 -15.32
N ALA A 20 40.89 4.56 -15.28
CA ALA A 20 39.89 4.53 -14.21
C ALA A 20 40.49 4.16 -12.84
N ALA A 21 41.58 3.38 -12.83
CA ALA A 21 42.33 3.09 -11.61
C ALA A 21 43.04 4.33 -11.05
N GLN A 22 43.51 5.24 -11.90
CA GLN A 22 44.22 6.46 -11.47
C GLN A 22 43.27 7.62 -11.14
N ASP A 23 42.22 7.81 -11.94
CA ASP A 23 41.29 8.92 -11.78
C ASP A 23 39.93 8.43 -11.26
N CYS A 24 39.64 8.68 -9.98
CA CYS A 24 38.42 8.18 -9.32
C CYS A 24 37.10 8.80 -9.80
N ASP A 25 37.14 9.78 -10.69
CA ASP A 25 35.95 10.38 -11.31
C ASP A 25 35.59 9.71 -12.65
N LEU A 26 36.45 8.82 -13.15
CA LEU A 26 36.22 8.01 -14.34
C LEU A 26 35.76 6.61 -13.95
N VAL A 27 34.80 6.06 -14.71
CA VAL A 27 34.31 4.70 -14.53
C VAL A 27 34.19 4.01 -15.88
N THR A 28 34.53 2.72 -15.92
CA THR A 28 34.23 1.86 -17.06
C THR A 28 32.76 1.43 -16.99
N ALA A 29 32.03 1.51 -18.11
CA ALA A 29 30.61 1.21 -18.16
C ALA A 29 30.27 0.25 -19.31
N GLY A 30 29.40 -0.72 -19.04
CA GLY A 30 28.88 -1.66 -20.04
C GLY A 30 29.64 -3.00 -20.11
N GLU A 31 29.18 -3.89 -21.01
CA GLU A 31 29.87 -5.14 -21.33
C GLU A 31 30.98 -4.89 -22.36
N LEU A 32 32.08 -5.64 -22.27
CA LEU A 32 33.17 -5.58 -23.23
C LEU A 32 32.72 -6.09 -24.61
N PHE A 33 32.49 -5.15 -25.53
CA PHE A 33 32.20 -5.43 -26.94
C PHE A 33 33.50 -5.50 -27.75
N GLY A 34 33.65 -6.53 -28.59
CA GLY A 34 34.79 -6.64 -29.51
C GLY A 34 36.10 -7.11 -28.87
N ARG A 35 36.07 -8.26 -28.17
CA ARG A 35 37.26 -8.90 -27.59
C ARG A 35 38.34 -9.10 -28.66
N SER A 36 39.42 -8.34 -28.54
CA SER A 36 40.61 -8.43 -29.39
C SER A 36 41.82 -8.64 -28.49
N SER A 37 42.75 -9.51 -28.88
CA SER A 37 43.95 -9.80 -28.11
C SER A 37 45.17 -9.08 -28.69
N TYR A 38 46.09 -8.69 -27.81
CA TYR A 38 47.40 -8.19 -28.18
C TYR A 38 48.31 -9.34 -28.61
N GLY A 39 49.13 -9.11 -29.64
CA GLY A 39 50.07 -10.09 -30.16
C GLY A 39 51.39 -9.45 -30.58
N ILE A 40 52.46 -10.24 -30.55
CA ILE A 40 53.79 -9.82 -30.99
C ILE A 40 54.01 -10.33 -32.41
N GLY A 41 54.30 -9.43 -33.35
CA GLY A 41 54.54 -9.76 -34.75
C GLY A 41 56.01 -9.95 -35.06
N LEU A 42 56.38 -11.11 -35.64
CA LEU A 42 57.72 -11.38 -36.19
C LEU A 42 57.62 -11.59 -37.71
N ARG A 43 58.76 -11.51 -38.41
CA ARG A 43 58.81 -11.82 -39.86
C ARG A 43 58.47 -13.28 -40.10
N LYS A 44 57.83 -13.58 -41.23
CA LYS A 44 57.52 -14.96 -41.61
C LYS A 44 58.80 -15.80 -41.73
N LYS A 45 58.77 -17.03 -41.19
CA LYS A 45 59.89 -18.00 -41.15
C LYS A 45 61.09 -17.57 -40.28
N ASP A 46 60.85 -16.72 -39.30
CA ASP A 46 61.89 -16.39 -38.32
C ASP A 46 62.10 -17.57 -37.34
N ALA A 47 63.35 -17.96 -37.10
CA ALA A 47 63.70 -19.10 -36.26
C ALA A 47 63.31 -18.91 -34.78
N TRP A 48 63.02 -17.68 -34.37
CA TRP A 48 62.67 -17.32 -32.99
C TRP A 48 61.18 -17.42 -32.67
N ILE A 49 60.30 -17.59 -33.67
CA ILE A 49 58.84 -17.61 -33.47
C ILE A 49 58.43 -18.72 -32.50
N ASP A 50 58.95 -19.92 -32.71
CA ASP A 50 58.60 -21.10 -31.90
C ASP A 50 59.13 -20.93 -30.47
N SER A 51 60.37 -20.49 -30.32
CA SER A 51 60.99 -20.25 -29.02
C SER A 51 60.24 -19.16 -28.23
N LEU A 52 59.85 -18.06 -28.87
CA LEU A 52 59.09 -16.98 -28.23
C LEU A 52 57.70 -17.44 -27.81
N SER A 53 57.01 -18.21 -28.66
CA SER A 53 55.66 -18.72 -28.36
C SER A 53 55.71 -19.66 -27.14
N HIS A 54 56.72 -20.53 -27.06
CA HIS A 54 56.92 -21.39 -25.88
C HIS A 54 57.27 -20.59 -24.62
N ALA A 55 58.07 -19.53 -24.73
CA ALA A 55 58.39 -18.68 -23.59
C ALA A 55 57.15 -17.95 -23.04
N ILE A 56 56.31 -17.40 -23.93
CA ILE A 56 55.04 -16.75 -23.55
C ILE A 56 54.11 -17.74 -22.86
N LEU A 57 53.98 -18.95 -23.40
CA LEU A 57 53.16 -19.99 -22.79
C LEU A 57 53.67 -20.34 -21.39
N SER A 58 54.98 -20.51 -21.21
CA SER A 58 55.59 -20.76 -19.89
C SER A 58 55.34 -19.63 -18.90
N PHE A 59 55.33 -18.37 -19.36
CA PHE A 59 54.99 -17.23 -18.51
C PHE A 59 53.52 -17.22 -18.09
N HIS A 60 52.61 -17.65 -18.97
CA HIS A 60 51.20 -17.80 -18.64
C HIS A 60 50.98 -18.93 -17.63
N GLU A 61 51.59 -20.10 -17.85
CA GLU A 61 51.51 -21.26 -16.93
C GLU A 61 52.06 -20.95 -15.53
N LYS A 62 53.11 -20.12 -15.45
CA LYS A 62 53.71 -19.68 -14.19
C LYS A 62 52.96 -18.53 -13.51
N GLY A 63 51.92 -17.98 -14.13
CA GLY A 63 51.19 -16.81 -13.63
C GLY A 63 52.01 -15.51 -13.64
N PHE A 64 53.11 -15.45 -14.40
CA PHE A 64 53.96 -14.26 -14.45
C PHE A 64 53.26 -13.06 -15.11
N MET A 65 52.34 -13.33 -16.04
CA MET A 65 51.51 -12.28 -16.65
C MET A 65 50.60 -11.59 -15.63
N GLU A 66 49.99 -12.33 -14.71
CA GLU A 66 49.15 -11.76 -13.65
C GLU A 66 49.96 -10.84 -12.72
N LEU A 67 51.21 -11.20 -12.43
CA LEU A 67 52.12 -10.35 -11.65
C LEU A 67 52.45 -9.05 -12.38
N LEU A 68 52.62 -9.09 -13.70
CA LEU A 68 52.85 -7.91 -14.53
C LEU A 68 51.61 -7.02 -14.55
N ASP A 69 50.41 -7.57 -14.74
CA ASP A 69 49.16 -6.83 -14.73
C ASP A 69 48.96 -6.14 -13.39
N ASN A 70 49.09 -6.87 -12.29
CA ASN A 70 49.03 -6.31 -10.93
C ASN A 70 50.06 -5.19 -10.73
N LYS A 71 51.29 -5.36 -11.23
CA LYS A 71 52.36 -4.38 -11.07
C LYS A 71 52.17 -3.12 -11.91
N TRP A 72 51.74 -3.24 -13.16
CA TRP A 72 51.73 -2.11 -14.09
C TRP A 72 50.36 -1.44 -14.23
N ILE A 73 49.28 -2.20 -14.05
CA ILE A 73 47.91 -1.69 -14.10
C ILE A 73 47.49 -1.22 -12.71
N TYR A 74 47.76 -2.01 -11.66
CA TYR A 74 47.20 -1.77 -10.32
C TYR A 74 48.18 -1.24 -9.26
N ALA A 75 49.50 -1.43 -9.40
CA ALA A 75 50.43 -1.15 -8.29
C ALA A 75 50.85 0.32 -8.11
N ASN A 76 50.49 1.22 -9.03
CA ASN A 76 50.68 2.66 -8.83
C ASN A 76 49.53 3.33 -8.03
N ASN A 77 48.59 2.54 -7.50
CA ASN A 77 47.46 3.03 -6.71
C ASN A 77 47.86 3.36 -5.26
N GLU A 78 48.69 4.40 -5.07
CA GLU A 78 48.66 5.16 -3.80
C GLU A 78 47.29 5.85 -3.63
N ILE A 79 46.63 6.14 -4.75
CA ILE A 79 45.22 6.51 -4.79
C ILE A 79 44.44 5.20 -4.78
N GLN A 80 44.29 4.60 -3.59
CA GLN A 80 43.10 3.80 -3.39
C GLN A 80 41.96 4.76 -3.59
N CYS A 81 41.32 4.73 -4.77
CA CYS A 81 39.97 5.20 -4.94
C CYS A 81 39.15 4.35 -3.97
N ALA A 82 39.21 4.70 -2.68
CA ALA A 82 38.57 4.04 -1.57
C ALA A 82 37.16 3.86 -2.06
N ASP A 83 36.78 2.60 -2.32
CA ASP A 83 35.70 2.33 -3.24
C ASP A 83 34.59 3.31 -2.89
N ARG A 84 34.22 4.18 -3.83
CA ARG A 84 33.03 5.01 -3.61
C ARG A 84 31.77 4.13 -3.50
N SER A 85 31.95 2.79 -3.54
CA SER A 85 31.05 1.70 -3.20
C SER A 85 31.40 0.86 -1.93
N SER A 86 32.50 1.11 -1.19
CA SER A 86 32.94 0.37 0.02
C SER A 86 33.09 1.24 1.26
N SER A 87 32.28 2.30 1.37
CA SER A 87 31.53 2.37 2.63
C SER A 87 30.57 1.19 2.57
N PRO A 88 30.89 0.07 3.24
CA PRO A 88 30.52 -1.29 2.86
C PRO A 88 29.02 -1.40 2.78
N ALA A 89 28.43 -1.25 1.58
CA ALA A 89 26.99 -1.20 1.33
C ALA A 89 26.24 -0.92 2.62
N THR A 90 26.53 0.24 3.25
CA THR A 90 26.12 0.44 4.65
C THR A 90 24.65 0.11 4.63
N LEU A 91 24.18 -0.74 5.55
CA LEU A 91 22.75 -0.92 5.83
C LEU A 91 22.22 0.45 6.30
N GLY A 92 22.24 1.43 5.41
CA GLY A 92 21.92 2.82 5.59
C GLY A 92 20.48 3.00 5.20
N PHE A 93 19.91 4.10 5.69
CA PHE A 93 18.50 4.42 5.56
C PHE A 93 17.95 4.30 4.12
N ASP A 94 18.78 4.51 3.09
CA ASP A 94 18.38 4.35 1.68
C ASP A 94 17.93 2.92 1.34
N ASN A 95 18.63 1.90 1.84
CA ASN A 95 18.27 0.50 1.59
C ASN A 95 17.06 0.05 2.44
N MET A 96 16.74 0.75 3.53
CA MET A 96 15.60 0.48 4.41
C MET A 96 14.39 1.41 4.18
N ILE A 97 14.45 2.28 3.17
CA ILE A 97 13.41 3.28 2.88
C ILE A 97 12.03 2.63 2.64
N GLY A 98 12.00 1.42 2.10
CA GLY A 98 10.77 0.65 1.91
C GLY A 98 10.03 0.34 3.20
N VAL A 99 10.75 0.04 4.29
CA VAL A 99 10.13 -0.23 5.61
C VAL A 99 9.53 1.05 6.19
N PHE A 100 10.23 2.18 6.07
CA PHE A 100 9.72 3.48 6.54
C PHE A 100 8.46 3.90 5.79
N LEU A 101 8.43 3.73 4.46
CA LEU A 101 7.25 4.03 3.65
C LEU A 101 6.05 3.15 4.03
N LEU A 102 6.28 1.87 4.34
CA LEU A 102 5.21 0.97 4.78
C LEU A 102 4.64 1.41 6.14
N VAL A 103 5.49 1.76 7.10
CA VAL A 103 5.07 2.24 8.43
C VAL A 103 4.28 3.55 8.33
N VAL A 104 4.81 4.54 7.61
CA VAL A 104 4.14 5.85 7.45
C VAL A 104 2.84 5.69 6.67
N GLY A 105 2.86 4.93 5.58
CA GLY A 105 1.66 4.64 4.79
C GLY A 105 0.59 3.92 5.60
N GLY A 106 0.97 2.93 6.40
CA GLY A 106 0.07 2.21 7.30
C GLY A 106 -0.53 3.11 8.38
N ALA A 107 0.27 3.99 8.98
CA ALA A 107 -0.21 4.95 9.97
C ALA A 107 -1.23 5.95 9.37
N VAL A 108 -0.95 6.47 8.18
CA VAL A 108 -1.83 7.40 7.46
C VAL A 108 -3.14 6.71 7.08
N LEU A 109 -3.07 5.53 6.45
CA LEU A 109 -4.27 4.76 6.09
C LEU A 109 -5.10 4.38 7.32
N GLY A 110 -4.47 3.95 8.41
CA GLY A 110 -5.14 3.64 9.67
C GLY A 110 -5.85 4.85 10.26
N PHE A 111 -5.19 6.03 10.25
CA PHE A 111 -5.78 7.27 10.69
C PHE A 111 -7.01 7.67 9.84
N PHE A 112 -6.92 7.55 8.51
CA PHE A 112 -8.06 7.82 7.62
C PHE A 112 -9.23 6.87 7.88
N THR A 113 -8.98 5.57 8.00
CA THR A 113 -10.03 4.60 8.32
C THR A 113 -10.71 4.94 9.65
N LEU A 114 -9.94 5.33 10.68
CA LEU A 114 -10.47 5.75 11.96
C LEU A 114 -11.38 6.99 11.83
N VAL A 115 -10.92 8.03 11.12
CA VAL A 115 -11.69 9.26 10.91
C VAL A 115 -12.99 8.98 10.15
N ILE A 116 -12.93 8.19 9.09
CA ILE A 116 -14.10 7.80 8.29
C ILE A 116 -15.12 7.07 9.16
N GLU A 117 -14.68 6.08 9.96
CA GLU A 117 -15.58 5.37 10.86
C GLU A 117 -16.26 6.29 11.88
N ILE A 118 -15.51 7.23 12.47
CA ILE A 118 -16.05 8.17 13.46
C ILE A 118 -17.12 9.05 12.82
N ILE A 119 -16.89 9.54 11.60
CA ILE A 119 -17.86 10.38 10.87
C ILE A 119 -19.11 9.57 10.56
N LEU A 120 -18.97 8.35 10.01
CA LEU A 120 -20.11 7.49 9.67
C LEU A 120 -20.93 7.09 10.89
N LYS A 121 -20.28 6.73 12.01
CA LYS A 121 -20.95 6.41 13.28
C LYS A 121 -21.67 7.62 13.86
N ARG A 122 -21.07 8.82 13.81
CA ARG A 122 -21.72 10.06 14.25
C ARG A 122 -22.95 10.38 13.40
N GLN A 123 -22.87 10.24 12.08
CA GLN A 123 -24.01 10.49 11.19
C GLN A 123 -25.12 9.47 11.38
N LYS A 124 -24.81 8.16 11.41
CA LYS A 124 -25.80 7.13 11.74
C LYS A 124 -26.41 7.38 13.11
N GLY A 125 -25.63 7.77 14.13
CA GLY A 125 -26.15 8.11 15.45
C GLY A 125 -27.16 9.27 15.45
N ARG A 126 -26.99 10.26 14.57
CA ARG A 126 -27.98 11.35 14.39
C ARG A 126 -29.25 10.84 13.71
N VAL A 127 -29.10 10.08 12.64
CA VAL A 127 -30.22 9.54 11.85
C VAL A 127 -31.03 8.51 12.67
N GLU A 128 -30.39 7.64 13.44
CA GLU A 128 -31.08 6.66 14.29
C GLU A 128 -31.87 7.33 15.43
N ARG A 129 -31.43 8.50 15.92
CA ARG A 129 -32.21 9.29 16.89
C ARG A 129 -33.49 9.86 16.28
N GLU A 130 -33.43 10.35 15.04
CA GLU A 130 -34.62 10.82 14.31
C GLU A 130 -35.59 9.66 13.99
N LYS A 131 -35.05 8.49 13.64
CA LYS A 131 -35.85 7.26 13.46
C LYS A 131 -36.47 6.78 14.76
N ALA A 132 -35.82 6.95 15.90
CA ALA A 132 -36.38 6.57 17.20
C ALA A 132 -37.61 7.44 17.55
N LEU A 133 -37.55 8.76 17.32
CA LEU A 133 -38.66 9.66 17.59
C LEU A 133 -39.89 9.36 16.71
N THR A 134 -39.68 9.11 15.42
CA THR A 134 -40.76 8.75 14.49
C THR A 134 -41.37 7.39 14.80
N ARG A 135 -40.55 6.39 15.18
CA ARG A 135 -41.03 5.07 15.62
C ARG A 135 -41.93 5.15 16.84
N THR A 136 -41.52 5.88 17.88
CA THR A 136 -42.34 6.00 19.10
C THR A 136 -43.65 6.74 18.80
N ALA A 137 -43.61 7.80 17.99
CA ALA A 137 -44.81 8.51 17.56
C ALA A 137 -45.79 7.60 16.78
N ILE A 138 -45.28 6.78 15.84
CA ILE A 138 -46.10 5.81 15.09
C ILE A 138 -46.75 4.79 16.03
N ILE A 139 -46.03 4.30 17.04
CA ILE A 139 -46.57 3.34 18.03
C ILE A 139 -47.71 3.97 18.83
N TYR A 140 -47.54 5.19 19.34
CA TYR A 140 -48.60 5.89 20.07
C TYR A 140 -49.84 6.15 19.20
N TRP A 141 -49.65 6.58 17.96
CA TRP A 141 -50.76 6.79 17.01
C TRP A 141 -51.54 5.51 16.73
N ARG A 142 -50.84 4.39 16.54
CA ARG A 142 -51.47 3.07 16.31
C ARG A 142 -52.33 2.65 17.51
N GLN A 143 -51.80 2.79 18.72
CA GLN A 143 -52.50 2.44 19.95
C GLN A 143 -53.71 3.33 20.24
N ARG A 144 -53.66 4.61 19.83
CA ARG A 144 -54.81 5.53 19.89
C ARG A 144 -55.91 5.12 18.90
N ALA A 145 -55.54 4.76 17.67
CA ALA A 145 -56.48 4.33 16.63
C ALA A 145 -57.21 3.02 16.98
N GLU A 146 -56.51 2.08 17.63
CA GLU A 146 -57.10 0.83 18.11
C GLU A 146 -58.06 1.06 19.28
N ARG A 147 -57.71 1.92 20.24
CA ARG A 147 -58.64 2.32 21.32
C ARG A 147 -59.88 3.04 20.80
N GLY A 148 -59.75 3.87 19.77
CA GLY A 148 -60.89 4.50 19.11
C GLY A 148 -61.85 3.47 18.53
N ARG A 149 -61.32 2.43 17.87
CA ARG A 149 -62.11 1.31 17.33
C ARG A 149 -62.78 0.46 18.42
N GLN A 150 -62.09 0.18 19.53
CA GLN A 150 -62.69 -0.53 20.66
C GLN A 150 -63.77 0.28 21.38
N LEU A 151 -63.57 1.59 21.57
CA LEU A 151 -64.64 2.43 22.15
C LEU A 151 -65.87 2.47 21.26
N SER A 152 -65.71 2.50 19.94
CA SER A 152 -66.86 2.43 19.02
C SER A 152 -67.57 1.07 19.08
N SER A 153 -66.84 -0.05 19.23
CA SER A 153 -67.49 -1.35 19.38
C SER A 153 -68.24 -1.46 20.71
N VAL A 154 -67.62 -1.03 21.82
CA VAL A 154 -68.26 -1.03 23.16
C VAL A 154 -69.47 -0.10 23.19
N LYS A 155 -69.39 1.09 22.59
CA LYS A 155 -70.54 2.01 22.51
C LYS A 155 -71.70 1.39 21.75
N SER A 156 -71.42 0.73 20.62
CA SER A 156 -72.45 0.02 19.84
C SER A 156 -73.06 -1.18 20.58
N GLU A 157 -72.32 -1.84 21.46
CA GLU A 157 -72.84 -2.90 22.34
C GLU A 157 -73.68 -2.31 23.48
N SER A 158 -73.23 -1.22 24.10
CA SER A 158 -73.96 -0.55 25.19
C SER A 158 -75.31 0.01 24.70
N GLU A 159 -75.36 0.59 23.51
CA GLU A 159 -76.61 1.07 22.88
C GLU A 159 -77.58 -0.08 22.59
N LYS A 160 -77.08 -1.26 22.18
CA LYS A 160 -77.92 -2.47 22.00
C LYS A 160 -78.49 -2.99 23.32
N HIS A 161 -77.68 -3.00 24.37
CA HIS A 161 -78.13 -3.40 25.72
C HIS A 161 -79.20 -2.46 26.27
N GLU A 162 -79.05 -1.15 26.06
CA GLU A 162 -80.01 -0.14 26.51
C GLU A 162 -81.36 -0.28 25.76
N GLN A 163 -81.32 -0.58 24.45
CA GLN A 163 -82.53 -0.88 23.67
C GLN A 163 -83.22 -2.18 24.12
N GLN A 164 -82.47 -3.25 24.43
CA GLN A 164 -83.05 -4.49 24.96
C GLN A 164 -83.72 -4.30 26.32
N GLN A 165 -83.15 -3.48 27.21
CA GLN A 165 -83.75 -3.18 28.52
C GLN A 165 -85.05 -2.38 28.37
N GLN A 166 -85.10 -1.38 27.48
CA GLN A 166 -86.34 -0.63 27.22
C GLN A 166 -87.44 -1.50 26.61
N GLN A 167 -87.07 -2.50 25.81
CA GLN A 167 -88.01 -3.45 25.24
C GLN A 167 -88.55 -4.44 26.29
N GLN A 168 -87.75 -4.83 27.29
CA GLN A 168 -88.23 -5.63 28.43
C GLN A 168 -89.12 -4.83 29.39
N GLN A 169 -88.84 -3.54 29.63
CA GLN A 169 -89.69 -2.69 30.48
C GLN A 169 -91.07 -2.41 29.87
N ASN A 170 -91.18 -2.36 28.53
CA ASN A 170 -92.48 -2.23 27.85
C ASN A 170 -93.34 -3.51 27.86
N LEU A 171 -92.85 -4.62 28.41
CA LEU A 171 -93.61 -5.87 28.53
C LEU A 171 -94.25 -6.12 29.90
N GLN A 172 -94.17 -5.18 30.86
CA GLN A 172 -94.87 -5.32 32.15
C GLN A 172 -96.20 -4.55 32.16
N PRO A 173 -97.36 -5.22 32.33
CA PRO A 173 -98.66 -4.57 32.38
C PRO A 173 -98.86 -3.84 33.71
N ASN A 174 -99.44 -2.65 33.65
CA ASN A 174 -99.84 -1.84 34.81
C ASN A 174 -101.00 -2.53 35.54
N HIS A 175 -100.75 -3.00 36.77
CA HIS A 175 -101.80 -3.30 37.74
C HIS A 175 -101.54 -2.43 38.97
N ASN A 176 -102.30 -1.35 39.09
CA ASN A 176 -102.36 -0.51 40.28
C ASN A 176 -103.74 -0.66 40.90
N ASP A 177 -103.80 -1.32 42.06
CA ASP A 177 -104.84 -1.06 43.05
C ASP A 177 -104.20 -0.28 44.19
N GLY A 178 -104.75 0.90 44.45
CA GLY A 178 -104.41 1.69 45.63
C GLY A 178 -105.10 1.13 46.87
N PHE A 179 -104.38 1.12 47.99
CA PHE A 179 -104.99 1.06 49.32
C PHE A 179 -104.22 1.96 50.30
N SER A 180 -104.98 2.56 51.21
CA SER A 180 -104.81 3.86 51.87
C SER A 180 -104.27 3.75 53.33
N PHE A 181 -104.29 4.91 54.03
CA PHE A 181 -104.16 5.24 55.47
C PHE A 181 -102.75 5.67 55.91
N ASP A 182 -102.51 6.78 56.63
CA ASP A 182 -103.33 7.79 57.36
C ASP A 182 -102.77 9.20 57.12
#